data_AF-A0A0D6QN21-F1
#
_entry.id   AF-A0A0D6QN21-F1
#
_cell.length_a   1.000
_cell.length_b   1.000
_cell.length_c   1.000
_cell.angle_alpha   90.00
_cell.angle_beta   90.00
_cell.angle_gamma   90.00
#
_symmetry.space_group_name_H-M   'P 1'
#
loop_
_entity.id
_entity.type
_entity.pdbx_description
1 polymer ?
#
loop_
_entity_poly.entity_id
_entity_poly.type
_entity_poly.pdbx_seq_one_letter_code
_entity_poly.pdbx_strand_id
1 'polypeptide(L)'
;MASPDPRRERLLLCGWLAAAFALSAVTDLRALGLAALAAAVAFRRGLPRALGRVARLVLPVTLAMSALSWAFLRLGAPVAPPLEPFLALAARTLLLAFLAFSVLARVNLLRALAPWPAATRLVVIALAQIHALRLLATESADGLRSRLPRRPGPLDVVRNASGITAALLVLAVRNAREVSDAMRSRGF
;
A
#
# COMPACT_ATOMS: atom_id res chain seq x y z
N MET A 1 -21.59 16.84 14.76
CA MET A 1 -20.52 16.47 13.81
C MET A 1 -21.16 16.22 12.45
N ALA A 2 -21.02 17.13 11.48
CA ALA A 2 -21.61 16.96 10.15
C ALA A 2 -21.06 15.67 9.52
N SER A 3 -21.93 14.80 9.01
CA SER A 3 -21.48 13.61 8.30
C SER A 3 -20.71 14.07 7.04
N PRO A 4 -19.45 13.65 6.86
CA PRO A 4 -18.70 13.95 5.65
C PRO A 4 -19.49 13.49 4.40
N ASP A 5 -19.62 14.38 3.41
CA ASP A 5 -20.36 14.10 2.16
C ASP A 5 -19.65 13.01 1.33
N PRO A 6 -20.33 11.90 0.99
CA PRO A 6 -19.75 10.81 0.18
C PRO A 6 -19.26 11.25 -1.20
N ARG A 7 -19.81 12.35 -1.76
CA ARG A 7 -19.37 12.90 -3.06
C ARG A 7 -17.94 13.43 -2.99
N ARG A 8 -17.58 14.07 -1.88
CA ARG A 8 -16.24 14.63 -1.66
C ARG A 8 -15.18 13.53 -1.60
N GLU A 9 -15.50 12.43 -0.93
CA GLU A 9 -14.58 11.28 -0.81
C GLU A 9 -14.33 10.62 -2.16
N ARG A 10 -15.39 10.48 -2.98
CA ARG A 10 -15.27 10.00 -4.37
C ARG A 10 -14.45 10.93 -5.24
N LEU A 11 -14.70 12.24 -5.19
CA LEU A 11 -13.95 13.22 -5.97
C LEU A 11 -12.46 13.20 -5.61
N LEU A 12 -12.13 13.06 -4.33
CA LEU A 12 -10.74 12.92 -3.89
C LEU A 12 -10.09 11.64 -4.42
N LEU A 13 -10.82 10.52 -4.43
CA LEU A 13 -10.30 9.24 -4.92
C LEU A 13 -10.15 9.23 -6.44
N CYS A 14 -11.13 9.76 -7.19
CA CYS A 14 -11.04 9.94 -8.64
C CYS A 14 -9.93 10.94 -9.02
N GLY A 15 -9.84 12.06 -8.30
CA GLY A 15 -8.78 13.05 -8.51
C GLY A 15 -7.40 12.48 -8.24
N TRP A 16 -7.26 11.64 -7.21
CA TRP A 16 -6.03 10.90 -6.95
C TRP A 16 -5.68 9.92 -8.08
N LEU A 17 -6.64 9.13 -8.56
CA LEU A 17 -6.42 8.21 -9.68
C LEU A 17 -5.98 8.95 -10.95
N ALA A 18 -6.66 10.05 -11.28
CA ALA A 18 -6.32 10.87 -12.43
C ALA A 18 -4.92 11.50 -12.29
N ALA A 19 -4.60 12.04 -11.10
CA ALA A 19 -3.28 12.59 -10.82
C ALA A 19 -2.19 11.52 -10.87
N ALA A 20 -2.45 10.32 -10.34
CA ALA A 20 -1.50 9.22 -10.37
C ALA A 20 -1.23 8.75 -11.80
N PHE A 21 -2.27 8.64 -12.63
CA PHE A 21 -2.14 8.32 -14.05
C PHE A 21 -1.34 9.40 -14.79
N ALA A 22 -1.68 10.68 -14.62
CA ALA A 22 -0.98 11.79 -15.26
C ALA A 22 0.50 11.82 -14.86
N LEU A 23 0.80 11.71 -13.56
CA LEU A 23 2.18 11.71 -13.04
C LEU A 23 2.98 10.48 -13.46
N SER A 24 2.32 9.36 -13.75
CA SER A 24 2.98 8.15 -14.26
C SER A 24 3.68 8.40 -15.60
N ALA A 25 3.13 9.29 -16.44
CA ALA A 25 3.69 9.61 -17.75
C ALA A 25 4.76 10.72 -17.71
N VAL A 26 4.82 11.52 -16.63
CA VAL A 26 5.72 12.68 -16.54
C VAL A 26 7.14 12.23 -16.20
N THR A 27 8.07 12.42 -17.14
CA THR A 27 9.52 12.18 -16.98
C THR A 27 10.32 13.41 -16.58
N ASP A 28 9.81 14.62 -16.87
CA ASP A 28 10.55 15.86 -16.61
C ASP A 28 10.68 16.16 -15.11
N LEU A 29 11.93 16.34 -14.66
CA LEU A 29 12.24 16.60 -13.25
C LEU A 29 11.61 17.90 -12.73
N ARG A 30 11.57 18.93 -13.59
CA ARG A 30 10.96 20.24 -13.26
C ARG A 30 9.45 20.11 -13.07
N ALA A 31 8.78 19.37 -13.95
CA ALA A 31 7.34 19.14 -13.84
C ALA A 31 7.01 18.31 -12.58
N LEU A 32 7.82 17.31 -12.24
CA LEU A 32 7.68 16.55 -11.00
C LEU A 32 7.90 17.41 -9.75
N GLY A 33 8.88 18.32 -9.77
CA GLY A 33 9.11 19.27 -8.69
C GLY A 33 7.94 20.23 -8.49
N LEU A 34 7.40 20.79 -9.57
CA LEU A 34 6.21 21.66 -9.52
C LEU A 34 4.98 20.89 -9.02
N ALA A 35 4.78 19.65 -9.48
CA ALA A 35 3.69 18.80 -9.01
C ALA A 35 3.84 18.45 -7.52
N ALA A 36 5.06 18.22 -7.04
CA ALA A 36 5.34 18.00 -5.63
C ALA A 36 5.02 19.23 -4.77
N LEU A 37 5.38 20.43 -5.23
CA LEU A 37 5.01 21.67 -4.57
C LEU A 37 3.49 21.88 -4.54
N ALA A 38 2.81 21.69 -5.68
CA ALA A 38 1.36 21.77 -5.76
C ALA A 38 0.67 20.78 -4.80
N ALA A 39 1.16 19.54 -4.75
CA ALA A 39 0.66 18.53 -3.81
C ALA A 39 0.91 18.91 -2.35
N ALA A 40 2.09 19.45 -2.03
CA ALA A 40 2.42 19.90 -0.68
C ALA A 40 1.49 21.02 -0.21
N VAL A 41 1.19 21.99 -1.09
CA VAL A 41 0.25 23.09 -0.82
C VAL A 41 -1.18 22.55 -0.63
N ALA A 42 -1.64 21.68 -1.52
CA ALA A 42 -2.97 21.08 -1.45
C ALA A 42 -3.17 20.25 -0.17
N PHE A 43 -2.15 19.52 0.28
CA PHE A 43 -2.19 18.61 1.42
C PHE A 43 -1.43 19.10 2.66
N ARG A 44 -1.33 20.42 2.87
CA ARG A 44 -0.63 21.04 4.01
C ARG A 44 -0.97 20.45 5.39
N ARG A 45 -2.26 20.17 5.64
CA ARG A 45 -2.75 19.62 6.92
C ARG A 45 -2.52 18.11 6.99
N GLY A 46 -1.33 17.65 7.36
CA GLY A 46 -0.98 16.23 7.41
C GLY A 46 0.29 15.86 6.64
N LEU A 47 0.88 16.84 5.96
CA LEU A 47 2.17 16.76 5.30
C LEU A 47 3.28 16.08 6.13
N PRO A 48 3.53 16.42 7.41
CA PRO A 48 4.61 15.78 8.17
C PRO A 48 4.36 14.28 8.40
N ARG A 49 3.10 13.87 8.58
CA ARG A 49 2.74 12.45 8.74
C ARG A 49 2.89 11.68 7.44
N ALA A 50 2.46 12.27 6.32
CA ALA A 50 2.61 11.66 5.00
C ALA A 50 4.09 11.54 4.62
N LEU A 51 4.86 12.62 4.76
CA LEU A 51 6.32 12.61 4.52
C LEU A 51 7.03 11.62 5.43
N GLY A 52 6.69 11.56 6.72
CA GLY A 52 7.28 10.60 7.65
C GLY A 52 6.97 9.13 7.31
N ARG A 53 5.88 8.85 6.59
CA ARG A 53 5.60 7.50 6.04
C ARG A 53 6.38 7.25 4.76
N VAL A 54 6.40 8.21 3.84
CA VAL A 54 7.18 8.11 2.59
C VAL A 54 8.67 7.91 2.89
N ALA A 55 9.23 8.71 3.80
CA ALA A 55 10.63 8.64 4.20
C ALA A 55 11.01 7.29 4.84
N ARG A 56 10.11 6.68 5.62
CA ARG A 56 10.39 5.40 6.30
C ARG A 56 10.12 4.18 5.43
N LEU A 57 9.08 4.22 4.61
CA LEU A 57 8.58 3.04 3.90
C LEU A 57 9.01 2.99 2.43
N VAL A 58 9.08 4.13 1.77
CA VAL A 58 9.24 4.20 0.30
C VAL A 58 10.63 4.66 -0.07
N LEU A 59 11.12 5.73 0.55
CA LEU A 59 12.44 6.29 0.28
C LEU A 59 13.59 5.27 0.33
N PRO A 60 13.75 4.41 1.36
CA PRO A 60 14.86 3.47 1.40
C PRO A 60 14.80 2.45 0.26
N VAL A 61 13.60 1.95 -0.06
CA VAL A 61 13.40 0.96 -1.13
C VAL A 61 13.64 1.59 -2.49
N THR A 62 13.07 2.77 -2.73
CA THR A 62 13.22 3.50 -3.99
C THR A 62 14.68 3.87 -4.25
N LEU A 63 15.39 4.39 -3.24
CA LEU A 63 16.80 4.75 -3.38
C LEU A 63 17.67 3.52 -3.59
N ALA A 64 17.43 2.43 -2.84
CA ALA A 64 18.17 1.18 -3.01
C ALA A 64 17.98 0.60 -4.42
N MET A 65 16.74 0.56 -4.92
CA MET A 65 16.44 0.11 -6.28
C MET A 65 17.08 1.01 -7.34
N SER A 66 16.97 2.34 -7.19
CA SER A 66 17.55 3.28 -8.15
C SER A 66 19.07 3.19 -8.19
N ALA A 67 19.72 3.07 -7.03
CA ALA A 67 21.16 2.90 -6.92
C ALA A 67 21.63 1.57 -7.50
N LEU A 68 20.90 0.48 -7.23
CA LEU A 68 21.20 -0.85 -7.78
C LEU A 68 21.07 -0.85 -9.31
N SER A 69 20.01 -0.26 -9.85
CA SER A 69 19.82 -0.14 -11.29
C SER A 69 20.92 0.70 -11.95
N TRP A 70 21.33 1.81 -11.33
CA TRP A 70 22.42 2.63 -11.83
C TRP A 70 23.76 1.89 -11.79
N ALA A 71 24.06 1.20 -10.68
CA ALA A 71 25.28 0.41 -10.51
C ALA A 71 25.36 -0.73 -11.53
N PHE A 72 24.25 -1.43 -11.76
CA PHE A 72 24.18 -2.48 -12.76
C PHE A 72 24.47 -1.96 -14.18
N LEU A 73 23.87 -0.82 -14.55
CA LEU A 73 24.11 -0.21 -15.86
C LEU A 73 25.53 0.34 -16.00
N ARG A 74 26.14 0.81 -14.90
CA ARG A 74 27.54 1.25 -14.88
C ARG A 74 28.51 0.11 -15.15
N LEU A 75 28.21 -1.12 -14.72
CA LEU A 75 29.07 -2.29 -14.96
C LEU A 75 29.09 -2.71 -16.44
N GLY A 76 27.99 -2.48 -17.18
CA GLY A 76 27.87 -2.87 -18.58
C GLY A 76 28.21 -1.77 -19.59
N ALA A 77 28.38 -0.51 -19.15
CA ALA A 77 28.51 0.64 -20.05
C ALA A 77 29.93 1.28 -19.98
N PRO A 78 30.55 1.59 -21.14
CA PRO A 78 31.85 2.28 -21.18
C PRO A 78 31.77 3.73 -20.68
N VAL A 79 30.60 4.37 -20.82
CA VAL A 79 30.31 5.73 -20.34
C VAL A 79 29.39 5.64 -19.12
N ALA A 80 29.57 6.55 -18.16
CA ALA A 80 28.72 6.60 -16.98
C ALA A 80 27.27 6.93 -17.39
N PRO A 81 26.27 6.13 -16.98
CA PRO A 81 24.89 6.40 -17.34
C PRO A 81 24.39 7.69 -16.67
N PRO A 82 23.58 8.50 -17.36
CA PRO A 82 23.07 9.74 -16.82
C PRO A 82 22.19 9.47 -15.59
N LEU A 83 22.31 10.32 -14.56
CA LEU A 83 21.58 10.18 -13.30
C LEU A 83 20.11 10.63 -13.40
N GLU A 84 19.80 11.49 -14.37
CA GLU A 84 18.51 12.16 -14.50
C GLU A 84 17.29 11.19 -14.55
N PRO A 85 17.32 10.08 -15.32
CA PRO A 85 16.18 9.14 -15.36
C PRO A 85 15.93 8.45 -14.01
N PHE A 86 17.00 8.14 -13.26
CA PHE A 86 16.89 7.49 -11.94
C PHE A 86 16.33 8.47 -10.91
N LEU A 87 16.75 9.74 -10.97
CA LEU A 87 16.20 10.80 -10.12
C LEU A 87 14.75 11.09 -10.47
N ALA A 88 14.37 11.10 -11.75
CA ALA A 88 12.98 11.27 -12.17
C ALA A 88 12.10 10.11 -11.69
N LEU A 89 12.58 8.87 -11.79
CA LEU A 89 11.89 7.69 -11.27
C LEU A 89 11.71 7.78 -9.74
N ALA A 90 12.77 8.14 -9.01
CA ALA A 90 12.70 8.31 -7.56
C ALA A 90 11.74 9.43 -7.16
N ALA A 91 11.82 10.60 -7.80
CA ALA A 91 10.93 11.72 -7.53
C ALA A 91 9.46 11.36 -7.82
N ARG A 92 9.18 10.70 -8.95
CA ARG A 92 7.83 10.25 -9.32
C ARG A 92 7.27 9.26 -8.31
N THR A 93 8.03 8.23 -7.95
CA THR A 93 7.58 7.22 -6.98
C THR A 93 7.31 7.83 -5.60
N LEU A 94 8.18 8.73 -5.12
CA LEU A 94 7.97 9.46 -3.88
C LEU A 94 6.73 10.35 -3.92
N LEU A 95 6.50 11.05 -5.04
CA LEU A 95 5.33 11.90 -5.22
C LEU A 95 4.03 11.08 -5.26
N LEU A 96 4.00 9.98 -6.00
CA LEU A 96 2.86 9.05 -6.04
C LEU A 96 2.56 8.49 -4.66
N ALA A 97 3.60 8.07 -3.91
CA ALA A 97 3.44 7.59 -2.54
C ALA A 97 2.92 8.68 -1.60
N PHE A 98 3.43 9.91 -1.71
CA PHE A 98 2.97 11.05 -0.92
C PHE A 98 1.49 11.34 -1.17
N LEU A 99 1.08 11.38 -2.43
CA LEU A 99 -0.31 11.55 -2.83
C LEU A 99 -1.20 10.42 -2.30
N ALA A 100 -0.76 9.17 -2.45
CA ALA A 100 -1.49 8.01 -1.95
C ALA A 100 -1.71 8.09 -0.44
N PHE A 101 -0.66 8.30 0.37
CA PHE A 101 -0.81 8.42 1.82
C PHE A 101 -1.64 9.63 2.25
N SER A 102 -1.53 10.75 1.52
CA SER A 102 -2.27 11.98 1.82
C SER A 102 -3.77 11.86 1.54
N VAL A 103 -4.14 11.13 0.50
CA VAL A 103 -5.53 10.90 0.09
C VAL A 103 -6.15 9.77 0.92
N LEU A 104 -5.47 8.63 1.05
CA LEU A 104 -5.96 7.48 1.83
C LEU A 104 -6.19 7.82 3.30
N ALA A 105 -5.44 8.76 3.88
CA ALA A 105 -5.68 9.22 5.24
C ALA A 105 -6.97 10.04 5.42
N ARG A 106 -7.63 10.43 4.33
CA ARG A 106 -8.79 11.33 4.32
C ARG A 106 -10.05 10.72 3.70
N VAL A 107 -9.93 9.57 3.06
CA VAL A 107 -11.03 8.91 2.34
C VAL A 107 -11.50 7.70 3.15
N ASN A 108 -12.81 7.60 3.38
CA ASN A 108 -13.40 6.38 3.89
C ASN A 108 -13.85 5.52 2.71
N LEU A 109 -13.10 4.45 2.44
CA LEU A 109 -13.34 3.60 1.27
C LEU A 109 -14.77 3.01 1.24
N LEU A 110 -15.34 2.67 2.40
CA LEU A 110 -16.71 2.14 2.49
C LEU A 110 -17.75 3.18 2.04
N ARG A 111 -17.53 4.45 2.37
CA ARG A 111 -18.43 5.54 1.95
C ARG A 111 -18.23 5.92 0.50
N ALA A 112 -16.98 5.94 0.03
CA ALA A 112 -16.68 6.21 -1.37
C ALA A 112 -17.31 5.15 -2.30
N LEU A 113 -17.36 3.88 -1.87
CA LEU A 113 -17.93 2.77 -2.63
C LEU A 113 -19.42 2.53 -2.38
N ALA A 114 -20.08 3.30 -1.50
CA ALA A 114 -21.49 3.11 -1.14
C ALA A 114 -22.47 2.97 -2.33
N PRO A 115 -22.31 3.69 -3.47
CA PRO A 115 -23.19 3.51 -4.64
C PRO A 115 -23.08 2.14 -5.30
N TRP A 116 -22.00 1.38 -5.05
CA TRP A 116 -21.71 0.11 -5.68
C TRP A 116 -21.83 -1.03 -4.65
N PRO A 117 -23.00 -1.69 -4.56
CA PRO A 117 -23.27 -2.67 -3.51
C PRO A 117 -22.33 -3.88 -3.57
N ALA A 118 -21.96 -4.32 -4.78
CA ALA A 118 -21.00 -5.42 -4.96
C ALA A 118 -19.61 -5.05 -4.42
N ALA A 119 -19.11 -3.85 -4.73
CA ALA A 119 -17.81 -3.39 -4.27
C ALA A 119 -17.78 -3.17 -2.75
N THR A 120 -18.85 -2.60 -2.20
CA THR A 120 -19.01 -2.45 -0.74
C THR A 120 -19.01 -3.82 -0.04
N ARG A 121 -19.78 -4.79 -0.57
CA ARG A 121 -19.83 -6.16 -0.07
C ARG A 121 -18.44 -6.81 -0.08
N LEU A 122 -17.69 -6.68 -1.17
CA LEU A 122 -16.32 -7.21 -1.27
C LEU A 122 -15.39 -6.58 -0.23
N VAL A 123 -15.44 -5.25 -0.05
CA VAL A 123 -14.62 -4.57 0.96
C VAL A 123 -14.97 -5.03 2.36
N VAL A 124 -16.25 -5.18 2.69
CA VAL A 124 -16.68 -5.66 4.02
C VAL A 124 -16.19 -7.08 4.27
N ILE A 125 -16.37 -8.00 3.31
CA ILE A 125 -15.88 -9.37 3.42
C ILE A 125 -14.36 -9.39 3.55
N ALA A 126 -13.64 -8.61 2.74
CA ALA A 126 -12.18 -8.52 2.81
C ALA A 126 -11.70 -7.99 4.16
N LEU A 127 -12.34 -6.96 4.71
CA LEU A 127 -11.99 -6.44 6.04
C LEU A 127 -12.22 -7.47 7.15
N ALA A 128 -13.31 -8.23 7.08
CA ALA A 128 -13.59 -9.32 8.01
C ALA A 128 -12.52 -10.42 7.93
N GLN A 129 -12.14 -10.83 6.71
CA GLN A 129 -11.09 -11.83 6.49
C GLN A 129 -9.71 -11.32 6.95
N ILE A 130 -9.36 -10.06 6.68
CA ILE A 130 -8.12 -9.44 7.15
C ILE A 130 -8.06 -9.48 8.68
N HIS A 131 -9.18 -9.17 9.36
CA HIS A 131 -9.22 -9.20 10.83
C HIS A 131 -9.01 -10.62 11.37
N ALA A 132 -9.74 -11.61 10.84
CA ALA A 132 -9.63 -13.00 11.25
C ALA A 132 -8.22 -13.58 11.00
N LEU A 133 -7.66 -13.35 9.80
CA LEU A 133 -6.32 -13.83 9.45
C LEU A 133 -5.23 -13.12 10.27
N ARG A 134 -5.42 -11.84 10.61
CA ARG A 134 -4.47 -11.10 11.45
C ARG A 134 -4.43 -11.67 12.87
N LEU A 135 -5.58 -12.05 13.42
CA LEU A 135 -5.66 -12.71 14.73
C LEU A 135 -4.86 -14.03 14.72
N LEU A 136 -5.08 -14.88 13.72
CA LEU A 136 -4.36 -16.15 13.59
C LEU A 136 -2.84 -15.94 13.40
N ALA A 137 -2.45 -14.92 12.65
CA ALA A 137 -1.04 -14.57 12.48
C ALA A 137 -0.40 -14.12 13.80
N THR A 138 -1.12 -13.35 14.63
CA THR A 138 -0.63 -12.95 15.95
C THR A 138 -0.54 -14.13 16.92
N GLU A 139 -1.54 -15.00 16.96
CA GLU A 139 -1.53 -16.21 17.80
C GLU A 139 -0.39 -17.16 17.39
N SER A 140 -0.12 -17.29 16.08
CA SER A 140 1.02 -18.05 15.58
C SER A 140 2.35 -17.44 16.04
N ALA A 141 2.49 -16.12 16.00
CA ALA A 141 3.70 -15.45 16.46
C ALA A 141 3.94 -15.65 17.97
N ASP A 142 2.89 -15.62 18.77
CA ASP A 142 2.98 -15.88 20.22
C ASP A 142 3.22 -17.37 20.52
N GLY A 143 2.66 -18.27 19.71
CA GLY A 143 2.98 -19.71 19.75
C GLY A 143 4.45 -20.00 19.40
N LEU A 144 5.07 -19.25 18.50
CA LEU A 144 6.50 -19.37 18.23
C LEU A 144 7.34 -18.91 19.43
N ARG A 145 6.95 -17.80 20.06
CA ARG A 145 7.63 -17.26 21.25
C ARG A 145 7.54 -18.19 22.44
N SER A 146 6.43 -18.90 22.63
CA SER A 146 6.27 -19.83 23.75
C SER A 146 7.04 -21.15 23.57
N ARG A 147 7.23 -21.60 22.33
CA ARG A 147 7.97 -22.83 22.02
C ARG A 147 9.49 -22.67 22.13
N LEU A 148 10.01 -21.46 22.10
CA LEU A 148 11.43 -21.18 22.14
C LEU A 148 11.83 -20.64 23.53
N PRO A 149 12.85 -21.21 24.20
CA PRO A 149 13.37 -20.67 25.45
C PRO A 149 14.16 -19.36 25.25
N ARG A 150 14.41 -18.96 23.99
CA ARG A 150 15.11 -17.74 23.60
C ARG A 150 14.23 -16.86 22.73
N ARG A 151 14.61 -15.59 22.55
CA ARG A 151 13.96 -14.71 21.56
C ARG A 151 14.08 -15.34 20.15
N PRO A 152 12.98 -15.35 19.35
CA PRO A 152 13.01 -15.88 18.00
C PRO A 152 14.05 -15.14 17.15
N GLY A 153 14.89 -15.90 16.44
CA GLY A 153 15.84 -15.34 15.48
C GLY A 153 15.14 -15.02 14.15
N PRO A 154 15.81 -14.28 13.24
CA PRO A 154 15.24 -13.95 11.93
C PRO A 154 14.90 -15.19 11.11
N LEU A 155 15.71 -16.25 11.17
CA LEU A 155 15.44 -17.51 10.50
C LEU A 155 14.21 -18.24 11.06
N ASP A 156 14.01 -18.19 12.38
CA ASP A 156 12.84 -18.80 13.03
C ASP A 156 11.55 -18.08 12.61
N VAL A 157 11.61 -16.75 12.53
CA VAL A 157 10.49 -15.91 12.05
C VAL A 157 10.15 -16.22 10.60
N VAL A 158 11.16 -16.33 9.72
CA VAL A 158 10.95 -16.65 8.30
C VAL A 158 10.34 -18.04 8.13
N ARG A 159 10.87 -19.06 8.83
CA ARG A 159 10.34 -20.43 8.78
C ARG A 159 8.90 -20.52 9.29
N ASN A 160 8.60 -19.85 10.41
CA ASN A 160 7.24 -19.78 10.93
C ASN A 160 6.32 -19.05 9.96
N ALA A 161 6.77 -17.92 9.37
CA ALA A 161 6.01 -17.17 8.38
C ALA A 161 5.68 -18.02 7.15
N SER A 162 6.63 -18.82 6.63
CA SER A 162 6.35 -19.73 5.51
C SER A 162 5.33 -20.80 5.88
N GLY A 163 5.45 -21.39 7.07
CA GLY A 163 4.53 -22.43 7.54
C GLY A 163 3.10 -21.91 7.74
N ILE A 164 2.96 -20.77 8.42
CA ILE A 164 1.65 -20.18 8.69
C ILE A 164 1.00 -19.63 7.41
N THR A 165 1.78 -19.13 6.45
CA THR A 165 1.24 -18.62 5.17
C THR A 165 0.50 -19.72 4.41
N ALA A 166 1.07 -20.93 4.33
CA ALA A 166 0.42 -22.06 3.69
C ALA A 166 -0.90 -22.43 4.40
N ALA A 167 -0.89 -22.47 5.74
CA ALA A 167 -2.08 -22.76 6.53
C ALA A 167 -3.18 -21.70 6.36
N LEU A 168 -2.80 -20.41 6.38
CA LEU A 168 -3.72 -19.29 6.19
C LEU A 168 -4.32 -19.30 4.78
N LEU A 169 -3.56 -19.69 3.75
CA LEU A 169 -4.06 -19.80 2.38
C LEU A 169 -5.12 -20.89 2.26
N VAL A 170 -4.86 -22.09 2.81
CA VAL A 170 -5.83 -23.18 2.82
C VAL A 170 -7.10 -22.78 3.57
N LEU A 171 -6.94 -22.14 4.74
CA LEU A 171 -8.05 -21.65 5.53
C LEU A 171 -8.85 -20.57 4.79
N ALA A 172 -8.18 -19.65 4.10
CA ALA A 172 -8.84 -18.60 3.33
C ALA A 172 -9.67 -19.18 2.17
N VAL A 173 -9.15 -20.18 1.45
CA VAL A 173 -9.90 -20.87 0.39
C VAL A 173 -11.13 -21.59 0.95
N ARG A 174 -10.98 -22.27 2.09
CA ARG A 174 -12.11 -22.93 2.77
C ARG A 174 -13.15 -21.90 3.24
N ASN A 175 -12.72 -20.85 3.93
CA ASN A 175 -13.58 -19.78 4.42
C ASN A 175 -14.32 -19.09 3.27
N ALA A 176 -13.67 -18.89 2.12
CA ALA A 176 -14.32 -18.29 0.96
C ALA A 176 -15.51 -19.15 0.46
N ARG A 177 -15.37 -20.49 0.48
CA ARG A 177 -16.47 -21.41 0.13
C ARG A 177 -17.59 -21.34 1.15
N GLU A 178 -17.26 -21.45 2.44
CA GLU A 178 -18.25 -21.40 3.53
C GLU A 178 -19.01 -20.07 3.56
N VAL A 179 -18.32 -18.95 3.37
CA VAL A 179 -18.95 -17.62 3.26
C VAL A 179 -19.84 -17.55 2.01
N SER A 180 -19.38 -18.08 0.86
CA SER A 180 -20.20 -18.10 -0.36
C SER A 180 -21.48 -18.92 -0.19
N ASP A 181 -21.39 -20.10 0.42
CA ASP A 181 -22.54 -20.97 0.68
C ASP A 181 -23.49 -20.35 1.71
N ALA A 182 -22.96 -19.74 2.78
CA ALA A 182 -23.74 -19.04 3.78
C ALA A 182 -24.42 -17.77 3.23
N MET A 183 -23.82 -17.11 2.24
CA MET A 183 -24.46 -16.00 1.55
C MET A 183 -25.59 -16.51 0.65
N ARG A 184 -25.34 -17.56 -0.14
CA ARG A 184 -26.38 -18.18 -0.98
C ARG A 184 -27.59 -18.65 -0.17
N SER A 185 -27.38 -19.26 1.00
CA SER A 185 -28.48 -19.70 1.88
C SER A 185 -29.32 -18.55 2.46
N ARG A 186 -28.74 -17.36 2.57
CA ARG A 186 -29.42 -16.13 3.01
C ARG A 186 -30.07 -15.35 1.86
N GLY A 187 -30.07 -15.90 0.64
CA GLY A 187 -30.68 -15.27 -0.55
C GLY A 187 -29.83 -14.18 -1.19
N PHE A 188 -28.51 -14.22 -1.01
CA PHE A 188 -27.55 -13.25 -1.57
C PHE A 188 -26.85 -13.68 -2.86
#